data_AF-A0A3D3M3Z3-F1
#
_entry.id   AF-A0A3D3M3Z3-F1
#
_cell.length_a   1.000
_cell.length_b   1.000
_cell.length_c   1.000
_cell.angle_alpha   90.00
_cell.angle_beta   90.00
_cell.angle_gamma   90.00
#
_symmetry.space_group_name_H-M   'P 1'
#
loop_
_entity.id
_entity.type
_entity.pdbx_description
1 polymer ?
#
loop_
_entity_poly.entity_id
_entity_poly.type
_entity_poly.pdbx_seq_one_letter_code
_entity_poly.pdbx_strand_id
1 'polypeptide(L)'
;MAVRIDWETGVAYAEGFPGFADRPKYLAWLEEVDAQTRRHSRSVSVSDYSGQDVCGITVHFLPCDEIQVTTSCHPYGSPEYPIKTPLELPEPQSCPVDETALTEGGP
;
A
#
# COMPACT_ATOMS: atom_id res chain seq x y z
N MET A 1 18.19 -6.08 -4.67
CA MET A 1 17.22 -6.37 -5.76
C MET A 1 16.12 -5.32 -5.71
N ALA A 2 15.45 -4.99 -6.82
CA ALA A 2 14.27 -4.11 -6.78
C ALA A 2 13.03 -4.91 -7.19
N VAL A 3 11.93 -4.70 -6.48
CA VAL A 3 10.62 -5.29 -6.84
C VAL A 3 9.63 -4.16 -7.08
N ARG A 4 8.76 -4.36 -8.07
CA ARG A 4 7.58 -3.51 -8.26
C ARG A 4 6.42 -4.13 -7.50
N ILE A 5 5.71 -3.31 -6.74
CA ILE A 5 4.48 -3.68 -6.06
C ILE A 5 3.37 -2.79 -6.58
N ASP A 6 2.30 -3.42 -7.03
CA ASP A 6 1.08 -2.77 -7.49
C ASP A 6 -0.05 -3.09 -6.49
N TRP A 7 -0.83 -2.08 -6.09
CA TRP A 7 -1.95 -2.25 -5.17
C TRP A 7 -3.09 -1.26 -5.45
N GLU A 8 -4.26 -1.52 -4.87
CA GLU A 8 -5.43 -0.65 -4.98
C GLU A 8 -5.89 -0.22 -3.58
N THR A 9 -6.32 1.04 -3.47
CA THR A 9 -7.05 1.55 -2.30
C THR A 9 -8.43 2.02 -2.74
N GLY A 10 -9.42 1.93 -1.87
CA GLY A 10 -10.81 2.29 -2.18
C GLY A 10 -11.71 2.15 -0.96
N VAL A 11 -13.02 2.21 -1.18
CA VAL A 11 -14.01 2.08 -0.10
C VAL A 11 -14.22 0.60 0.23
N ALA A 12 -14.01 0.23 1.49
CA ALA A 12 -14.13 -1.16 1.95
C ALA A 12 -15.57 -1.57 2.30
N TYR A 13 -16.49 -0.61 2.44
CA TYR A 13 -17.85 -0.84 2.94
C TYR A 13 -18.91 -0.43 1.92
N ALA A 14 -20.05 -1.13 1.94
CA ALA A 14 -21.18 -0.86 1.06
C ALA A 14 -22.04 0.31 1.55
N GLU A 15 -21.42 1.37 2.07
CA GLU A 15 -22.14 2.56 2.52
C GLU A 15 -22.87 3.20 1.33
N GLY A 16 -24.12 3.63 1.55
CA GLY A 16 -24.96 4.18 0.49
C GLY A 16 -25.50 3.16 -0.53
N PHE A 17 -25.26 1.85 -0.35
CA PHE A 17 -25.72 0.83 -1.30
C PHE A 17 -27.26 0.83 -1.45
N PRO A 18 -27.80 1.09 -2.66
CA PRO A 18 -29.24 1.27 -2.85
C PRO A 18 -30.03 -0.05 -3.01
N GLY A 19 -29.35 -1.20 -2.93
CA GLY A 19 -29.94 -2.49 -3.31
C GLY A 19 -29.94 -2.71 -4.82
N PHE A 20 -30.32 -3.92 -5.24
CA PHE A 20 -30.27 -4.33 -6.66
C PHE A 20 -31.57 -4.09 -7.44
N ALA A 21 -32.65 -3.67 -6.79
CA ALA A 21 -33.97 -3.54 -7.41
C ALA A 21 -34.06 -2.38 -8.42
N ASP A 22 -33.37 -1.27 -8.14
CA ASP A 22 -33.33 -0.07 -8.98
C ASP A 22 -31.99 -0.02 -9.73
N ARG A 23 -31.98 -0.56 -10.95
CA ARG A 23 -30.74 -0.70 -11.74
C ARG A 23 -30.05 0.65 -12.03
N PRO A 24 -30.76 1.73 -12.42
CA PRO A 24 -30.13 3.05 -12.56
C PRO A 24 -29.42 3.53 -11.28
N LYS A 25 -30.06 3.41 -10.11
CA LYS A 25 -29.41 3.81 -8.84
C LYS A 25 -28.22 2.93 -8.49
N TYR A 26 -28.33 1.63 -8.71
CA TYR A 26 -27.22 0.71 -8.51
C TYR A 26 -26.01 1.06 -9.37
N LEU A 27 -26.22 1.38 -10.65
CA LEU A 27 -25.13 1.78 -11.55
C LEU A 27 -24.49 3.11 -11.15
N ALA A 28 -25.29 4.10 -10.75
CA ALA A 28 -24.77 5.38 -10.27
C ALA A 28 -23.91 5.20 -9.00
N TRP A 29 -24.39 4.39 -8.04
CA TRP A 29 -23.61 4.06 -6.84
C TRP A 29 -22.31 3.31 -7.18
N LEU A 30 -22.34 2.37 -8.13
CA LEU A 30 -21.13 1.68 -8.57
C LEU A 30 -20.09 2.64 -9.17
N GLU A 31 -20.52 3.61 -9.99
CA GLU A 31 -19.64 4.62 -10.57
C GLU A 31 -19.02 5.50 -9.49
N GLU A 32 -19.80 5.89 -8.48
CA GLU A 32 -19.30 6.66 -7.32
C GLU A 32 -18.28 5.87 -6.48
N VAL A 33 -18.47 4.55 -6.31
CA VAL A 33 -17.51 3.69 -5.61
C VAL A 33 -16.25 3.48 -6.43
N ASP A 34 -16.38 3.21 -7.72
CA ASP A 34 -15.24 3.01 -8.63
C ASP A 34 -14.38 4.28 -8.73
N ALA A 35 -15.01 5.46 -8.77
CA ALA A 35 -14.31 6.75 -8.78
C ALA A 35 -13.45 7.02 -7.54
N GLN A 36 -13.69 6.31 -6.43
CA GLN A 36 -12.88 6.38 -5.22
C GLN A 36 -11.71 5.39 -5.21
N THR A 37 -11.66 4.47 -6.18
CA THR A 37 -10.58 3.50 -6.30
C THR A 37 -9.33 4.18 -6.86
N ARG A 38 -8.20 4.01 -6.18
CA ARG A 38 -6.89 4.46 -6.63
C ARG A 38 -5.98 3.27 -6.85
N ARG A 39 -5.28 3.29 -7.98
CA ARG A 39 -4.22 2.33 -8.29
C ARG A 39 -2.88 2.95 -7.97
N HIS A 40 -2.02 2.16 -7.34
CA HIS A 40 -0.70 2.55 -6.90
C HIS A 40 0.33 1.57 -7.43
N SER A 41 1.54 2.08 -7.67
CA SER A 41 2.69 1.29 -8.07
C SER A 41 3.93 1.89 -7.42
N ARG A 42 4.73 1.07 -6.74
CA ARG A 42 6.01 1.52 -6.20
C ARG A 42 7.10 0.48 -6.40
N SER A 43 8.27 0.97 -6.79
CA SER A 43 9.48 0.16 -6.87
C SER A 43 10.24 0.33 -5.57
N VAL A 44 10.52 -0.78 -4.89
CA VAL A 44 11.24 -0.76 -3.61
C VAL A 44 12.46 -1.66 -3.67
N SER A 45 13.54 -1.20 -3.04
CA SER A 45 14.72 -2.01 -2.84
C SER A 45 14.42 -3.08 -1.80
N VAL A 46 14.58 -4.33 -2.20
CA VAL A 46 14.55 -5.48 -1.30
C VAL A 46 15.99 -5.88 -1.01
N SER A 47 16.30 -6.02 0.28
CA SER A 47 17.59 -6.53 0.74
C SER A 47 17.90 -7.87 0.07
N ASP A 48 19.18 -8.10 -0.18
CA ASP A 48 19.61 -9.40 -0.69
C ASP A 48 19.51 -10.44 0.44
N TYR A 49 18.59 -11.38 0.27
CA TYR A 49 18.36 -12.47 1.20
C TYR A 49 19.03 -13.78 0.75
N SER A 50 19.90 -13.72 -0.27
CA SER A 50 20.69 -14.89 -0.68
C SER A 50 21.55 -15.41 0.48
N GLY A 51 21.45 -16.72 0.74
CA GLY A 51 22.18 -17.38 1.84
C GLY A 51 21.60 -17.15 3.24
N GLN A 52 20.40 -16.59 3.36
CA GLN A 52 19.66 -16.45 4.62
C GLN A 52 18.40 -17.32 4.57
N ASP A 53 17.90 -17.76 5.73
CA ASP A 53 16.60 -18.44 5.81
C ASP A 53 15.50 -17.46 5.38
N VAL A 54 14.91 -17.71 4.23
CA VAL A 54 13.79 -16.94 3.70
C VAL A 54 12.48 -17.57 4.17
N CYS A 55 11.70 -16.77 4.89
CA CYS A 55 10.35 -17.15 5.32
C CYS A 55 9.33 -16.22 4.66
N GLY A 56 8.18 -16.00 5.31
CA GLY A 56 7.12 -15.15 4.79
C GLY A 56 7.63 -13.78 4.34
N ILE A 57 7.11 -13.29 3.22
CA ILE A 57 7.28 -11.92 2.77
C ILE A 57 6.14 -11.08 3.34
N THR A 58 6.48 -9.94 3.92
CA THR A 58 5.52 -8.99 4.47
C THR A 58 5.69 -7.65 3.75
N VAL A 59 4.59 -7.14 3.22
CA VAL A 59 4.49 -5.78 2.66
C VAL A 59 3.79 -4.91 3.70
N HIS A 60 4.47 -3.87 4.16
CA HIS A 60 3.96 -2.89 5.10
C HIS A 60 3.51 -1.68 4.32
N PHE A 61 2.23 -1.33 4.44
CA PHE A 61 1.67 -0.08 3.91
C PHE A 61 1.81 1.00 4.99
N LEU A 62 2.50 2.07 4.65
CA LEU A 62 2.75 3.22 5.50
C LEU A 62 1.87 4.40 5.05
N PRO A 63 1.74 5.45 5.86
CA PRO A 63 1.11 6.70 5.43
C PRO A 63 1.73 7.21 4.13
N CYS A 64 0.98 7.99 3.35
CA CYS A 64 1.45 8.60 2.10
C CYS A 64 1.78 7.60 0.98
N ASP A 65 1.08 6.47 0.95
CA ASP A 65 1.26 5.43 -0.06
C ASP A 65 2.71 4.91 -0.13
N GLU A 66 3.43 5.00 1.00
CA GLU A 66 4.74 4.39 1.14
C GLU A 66 4.63 2.93 1.51
N ILE A 67 5.62 2.15 1.04
CA ILE A 67 5.65 0.72 1.30
C ILE A 67 7.05 0.28 1.73
N GLN A 68 7.10 -0.66 2.67
CA GLN A 68 8.31 -1.38 3.06
C GLN A 68 8.10 -2.87 2.88
N VAL A 69 9.13 -3.56 2.37
CA VAL A 69 9.06 -4.99 2.10
C VAL A 69 10.12 -5.68 2.93
N THR A 70 9.72 -6.69 3.69
CA THR A 70 10.66 -7.50 4.47
C THR A 70 10.34 -8.97 4.36
N THR A 71 11.36 -9.81 4.56
CA THR A 71 11.17 -11.23 4.87
C THR A 71 11.59 -11.48 6.32
N SER A 72 10.84 -12.34 7.01
CA SER A 72 11.22 -12.81 8.33
C SER A 72 10.55 -14.12 8.65
N CYS A 73 11.25 -14.98 9.39
CA CYS A 73 10.67 -16.17 10.02
C CYS A 73 9.98 -15.84 11.34
N HIS A 74 10.17 -14.62 11.84
CA HIS A 74 9.63 -14.17 13.12
C HIS A 74 8.33 -13.39 12.89
N PRO A 75 7.37 -13.47 13.82
CA PRO A 75 6.16 -12.65 13.75
C PRO A 75 6.46 -11.18 14.08
N TYR A 76 5.58 -10.28 13.64
CA TYR A 76 5.63 -8.87 14.03
C TYR A 76 5.65 -8.73 15.56
N GLY A 77 6.50 -7.84 16.08
CA GLY A 77 6.73 -7.64 17.51
C GLY A 77 7.86 -8.48 18.12
N SER A 78 8.40 -9.48 17.41
CA SER A 78 9.62 -10.16 17.88
C SER A 78 10.84 -9.22 17.84
N PRO A 79 11.80 -9.36 18.77
CA PRO A 79 13.07 -8.63 18.73
C PRO A 79 13.86 -8.84 17.43
N GLU A 80 13.72 -9.99 16.80
CA GLU A 80 14.40 -10.38 15.56
C GLU A 80 13.65 -9.95 14.28
N TYR A 81 12.40 -9.45 14.41
CA TYR A 81 11.64 -8.99 13.25
C TYR A 81 12.27 -7.72 12.63
N PRO A 82 12.56 -7.66 11.32
CA PRO A 82 13.35 -6.55 10.73
C PRO A 82 12.71 -5.17 10.81
N ILE A 83 11.38 -5.07 10.85
CA ILE A 83 10.65 -3.80 10.96
C ILE A 83 10.20 -3.56 12.40
N LYS A 84 10.52 -2.39 12.94
CA LYS A 84 10.07 -1.95 14.28
C LYS A 84 9.02 -0.85 14.23
N THR A 85 8.62 -0.44 13.03
CA THR A 85 7.59 0.57 12.82
C THR A 85 6.28 0.14 13.47
N PRO A 86 5.66 0.96 14.34
CA PRO A 86 4.39 0.63 15.00
C PRO A 86 3.26 0.36 14.00
N LEU A 87 2.37 -0.57 14.33
CA LEU A 87 1.04 -0.64 13.73
C LEU A 87 0.28 0.61 14.21
N GLU A 88 -0.44 1.30 13.33
CA GLU A 88 -1.18 2.54 13.64
C GLU A 88 -0.27 3.77 13.89
N LEU A 89 0.71 3.98 13.01
CA LEU A 89 1.41 5.26 12.95
C LEU A 89 0.42 6.42 12.73
N PRO A 90 0.59 7.56 13.44
CA PRO A 90 -0.18 8.75 13.13
C PRO A 90 0.14 9.21 11.70
N GLU A 91 -0.88 9.56 10.94
CA GLU A 91 -0.68 10.15 9.62
C GLU A 91 0.06 11.49 9.77
N PRO A 92 1.13 11.71 8.99
CA PRO A 92 1.82 12.98 8.99
C PRO A 92 0.90 14.08 8.47
N GLN A 93 1.08 15.32 8.94
CA GLN A 93 0.28 16.47 8.49
C GLN A 93 0.40 16.75 6.99
N SER A 94 1.46 16.27 6.37
CA SER A 94 1.70 16.36 4.94
C SER A 94 2.60 15.21 4.51
N CYS A 95 2.34 14.68 3.31
CA CYS A 95 3.23 13.72 2.68
C CYS A 95 4.47 14.41 2.12
N PRO A 96 5.67 13.82 2.29
CA PRO A 96 6.85 14.33 1.61
C PRO A 96 6.60 14.32 0.10
N VAL A 97 6.98 15.40 -0.58
CA VAL A 97 7.03 15.41 -2.04
C VAL A 97 8.15 14.46 -2.42
N ASP A 98 7.83 13.42 -3.19
CA ASP A 98 8.80 12.42 -3.61
C ASP A 98 9.89 13.10 -4.46
N GLU A 99 11.03 13.47 -3.84
CA GLU A 99 12.17 14.11 -4.51
C GLU A 99 12.77 13.21 -5.60
N THR A 100 12.49 11.92 -5.55
CA THR A 100 12.88 10.94 -6.58
C THR A 100 12.16 11.16 -7.92
N ALA A 101 11.03 11.87 -7.93
CA ALA A 101 10.34 12.26 -9.17
C ALA A 101 10.91 13.55 -9.80
N LEU A 102 11.71 14.33 -9.07
CA LEU A 102 12.30 15.59 -9.56
C LEU A 102 13.63 15.39 -10.31
N THR A 103 14.30 14.25 -10.15
CA THR A 103 15.60 13.97 -10.80
C THR A 103 15.49 13.41 -12.22
N GLU A 104 14.31 13.00 -12.69
CA GLU A 104 14.10 12.54 -14.07
C GLU A 104 13.42 13.57 -15.00
N GLY A 105 13.22 14.81 -14.52
CA GLY A 105 12.44 15.85 -15.20
C GLY A 105 13.21 17.09 -15.67
N GLY A 106 14.49 17.00 -16.00
CA GLY A 106 15.27 18.16 -16.48
C GLY A 106 15.80 18.03 -17.90
N PRO A 107 15.44 18.94 -18.82
CA PRO A 107 16.37 19.60 -19.72
C PRO A 107 16.99 20.85 -19.09
#